data_AF-T1EJW9-F1
#
_entry.id   AF-T1EJW9-F1
#
_cell.length_a   1.000
_cell.length_b   1.000
_cell.length_c   1.000
_cell.angle_alpha   90.00
_cell.angle_beta   90.00
_cell.angle_gamma   90.00
#
_symmetry.space_group_name_H-M   'P 1'
#
loop_
_entity.id
_entity.type
_entity.pdbx_description
1 polymer ?
#
loop_
_entity_poly.entity_id
_entity_poly.type
_entity_poly.pdbx_seq_one_letter_code
_entity_poly.pdbx_strand_id
1 'polypeptide(L)' 'LIIATSIALAFHTFELVGLFTGISTFANAQSIISCLAHVSGSVVLILFHLESWPSYLFWYVFGFCAFLPFMTE' A
#
# COMPACT_ATOMS: atom_id res chain seq x y z
N LEU A 1 3.06 8.19 -14.85
CA LEU A 1 2.53 8.17 -13.47
C LEU A 1 1.34 7.23 -13.33
N ILE A 2 0.36 7.29 -14.24
CA ILE A 2 -0.79 6.36 -14.33
C ILE A 2 -0.41 4.87 -14.18
N ILE A 3 0.59 4.38 -14.94
CA ILE A 3 1.03 2.98 -14.85
C ILE A 3 1.49 2.62 -13.43
N ALA A 4 2.27 3.51 -12.82
CA ALA A 4 2.83 3.29 -11.50
C ALA A 4 1.73 3.28 -10.43
N THR A 5 0.79 4.23 -10.49
CA THR A 5 -0.37 4.27 -9.60
C THR A 5 -1.32 3.08 -9.79
N SER A 6 -1.45 2.55 -11.01
CA SER A 6 -2.22 1.32 -11.27
C SER A 6 -1.57 0.09 -10.65
N ILE A 7 -0.23 0.00 -10.68
CA ILE A 7 0.52 -1.09 -10.02
C ILE A 7 0.35 -1.00 -8.50
N ALA A 8 0.45 0.21 -7.93
CA ALA A 8 0.20 0.43 -6.51
C ALA A 8 -1.21 0.00 -6.09
N LEU A 9 -2.22 0.36 -6.88
CA LEU A 9 -3.61 -0.04 -6.64
C LEU A 9 -3.77 -1.56 -6.67
N ALA A 10 -3.14 -2.24 -7.63
CA ALA A 10 -3.20 -3.70 -7.73
C ALA A 10 -2.61 -4.38 -6.47
N PHE A 11 -1.43 -3.96 -6.01
CA PHE A 11 -0.83 -4.50 -4.79
C PHE A 11 -1.70 -4.26 -3.56
N HIS A 12 -2.27 -3.05 -3.40
CA HIS A 12 -3.22 -2.75 -2.34
C HIS A 12 -4.43 -3.69 -2.36
N THR A 13 -5.01 -3.94 -3.54
CA THR A 13 -6.17 -4.84 -3.65
C THR A 13 -5.84 -6.30 -3.37
N PHE A 14 -4.68 -6.79 -3.80
CA PHE A 14 -4.25 -8.17 -3.55
C PHE A 14 -4.02 -8.43 -2.07
N GLU A 15 -3.34 -7.53 -1.37
CA GLU A 15 -3.18 -7.63 0.09
C GLU A 15 -4.51 -7.52 0.82
N LEU A 16 -5.41 -6.63 0.40
CA LEU A 16 -6.72 -6.49 1.04
C LEU A 16 -7.52 -7.80 0.96
N VAL A 17 -7.40 -8.54 -0.15
CA VAL A 17 -7.97 -9.90 -0.28
C VAL A 17 -7.27 -10.87 0.67
N GLY A 18 -5.94 -10.84 0.81
CA GLY A 18 -5.19 -11.65 1.77
C GLY A 18 -5.59 -11.39 3.23
N LEU A 19 -5.82 -10.13 3.58
CA LEU A 19 -6.29 -9.70 4.90
C LEU A 19 -7.72 -10.20 5.17
N PHE A 20 -8.65 -10.01 4.23
CA PHE A 20 -10.05 -10.46 4.40
C PHE A 20 -10.21 -11.97 4.38
N THR A 21 -9.31 -12.70 3.71
CA THR A 21 -9.29 -14.16 3.72
C THR A 21 -8.59 -14.75 4.94
N GLY A 22 -7.97 -13.91 5.78
CA GLY A 22 -7.29 -14.33 7.01
C GLY A 22 -5.96 -15.03 6.75
N ILE A 23 -5.35 -14.86 5.57
CA ILE A 23 -4.04 -15.44 5.25
C ILE A 23 -2.94 -14.66 6.00
N SER A 24 -3.11 -13.35 6.19
CA SER A 24 -2.14 -12.51 6.92
C SER A 24 -2.34 -12.48 8.45
N THR A 25 -3.40 -13.10 8.99
CA THR A 25 -3.75 -13.01 10.42
C THR A 25 -3.03 -14.02 11.33
N PHE A 26 -2.10 -14.84 10.80
CA PHE A 26 -1.29 -15.74 11.61
C PHE A 26 -0.23 -15.03 12.47
N ALA A 27 0.05 -13.74 12.20
CA ALA A 27 0.96 -12.90 12.98
C ALA A 27 0.26 -11.60 13.42
N ASN A 28 -0.22 -11.54 14.68
CA ASN A 28 -0.99 -10.40 15.22
C ASN A 28 -0.30 -9.02 15.12
N ALA A 29 1.04 -8.96 15.13
CA ALA A 29 1.78 -7.71 14.96
C ALA A 29 1.80 -7.25 13.48
N GLN A 30 1.78 -8.21 12.56
CA GLN A 30 1.86 -7.98 11.13
C GLN A 30 0.56 -7.41 10.56
N SER A 31 -0.59 -7.88 11.05
CA SER A 31 -1.90 -7.35 10.65
C SER A 31 -2.09 -5.88 11.03
N ILE A 32 -1.51 -5.41 12.14
CA ILE A 32 -1.53 -4.00 12.55
C ILE A 32 -0.66 -3.16 11.62
N ILE A 33 0.56 -3.63 11.32
CA ILE A 33 1.51 -2.94 10.45
C ILE A 33 0.94 -2.83 9.03
N SER A 34 0.34 -3.90 8.52
CA SER A 34 -0.35 -3.90 7.23
C SER A 34 -1.50 -2.91 7.22
N CYS A 35 -2.41 -2.96 8.19
CA CYS A 35 -3.53 -2.01 8.26
C CYS A 35 -3.05 -0.55 8.28
N LEU A 36 -1.99 -0.24 9.05
CA LEU A 36 -1.39 1.10 9.07
C LEU A 36 -0.79 1.47 7.71
N ALA A 37 -0.02 0.59 7.08
CA ALA A 37 0.57 0.81 5.76
C ALA A 37 -0.51 1.02 4.68
N HIS A 38 -1.62 0.28 4.78
CA HIS A 38 -2.76 0.40 3.88
C HIS A 38 -3.46 1.75 3.99
N VAL A 39 -3.76 2.16 5.23
CA VAL A 39 -4.42 3.43 5.52
C VAL A 39 -3.50 4.59 5.14
N SER A 40 -2.23 4.56 5.53
CA SER A 40 -1.27 5.62 5.20
C SER A 40 -1.00 5.69 3.69
N GLY A 41 -0.85 4.55 3.02
CA GLY A 41 -0.67 4.48 1.56
C GLY A 41 -1.84 5.07 0.80
N SER A 42 -3.07 4.75 1.22
CA SER A 42 -4.30 5.29 0.61
C SER A 42 -4.40 6.80 0.78
N VAL A 43 -4.14 7.32 1.99
CA VAL A 43 -4.16 8.76 2.28
C VAL A 43 -3.09 9.49 1.46
N VAL A 44 -1.86 8.96 1.41
CA VAL A 44 -0.76 9.58 0.67
C VAL A 44 -1.00 9.55 -0.83
N LEU A 45 -1.57 8.47 -1.40
CA LEU A 45 -1.91 8.41 -2.83
C LEU A 45 -3.01 9.41 -3.22
N ILE A 46 -3.96 9.67 -2.32
CA ILE A 46 -4.98 10.72 -2.49
C ILE A 46 -4.34 12.10 -2.48
N LEU A 47 -3.50 12.40 -1.47
CA LEU A 47 -2.76 13.67 -1.40
C LEU A 47 -1.84 13.87 -2.60
N PHE A 48 -1.17 12.82 -3.04
CA PHE A 48 -0.31 12.83 -4.22
C PHE A 48 -1.06 13.30 -5.47
N HIS A 49 -2.31 12.84 -5.65
CA HIS A 49 -3.16 13.27 -6.77
C HIS A 49 -3.72 14.68 -6.59
N LEU A 50 -4.14 15.05 -5.38
CA LEU A 50 -4.73 16.37 -5.11
C LEU A 50 -3.69 17.50 -5.22
N GLU A 51 -2.48 17.26 -4.74
CA GLU A 51 -1.42 18.27 -4.66
C GLU A 51 -0.39 18.17 -5.79
N SER A 52 -0.59 17.29 -6.78
CA SER A 52 0.32 17.13 -7.94
C SER A 52 1.78 16.96 -7.56
N TRP A 53 2.07 16.05 -6.62
CA TRP A 53 3.42 15.83 -6.10
C TRP A 53 4.39 15.35 -7.19
N PRO A 54 5.70 15.65 -7.04
CA PRO A 54 6.70 15.23 -8.01
C PRO A 54 6.84 13.69 -8.05
N SER A 55 6.99 13.18 -9.27
CA SER A 55 6.97 11.74 -9.60
C SER A 55 7.98 10.88 -8.86
N TYR A 56 9.07 11.45 -8.34
CA TYR A 56 10.08 10.68 -7.61
C TYR A 56 9.60 10.29 -6.21
N LEU A 57 8.74 11.10 -5.58
CA LEU A 57 8.15 10.81 -4.26
C LEU A 57 7.24 9.59 -4.30
N PHE A 58 6.59 9.34 -5.44
CA PHE A 58 5.76 8.16 -5.65
C PHE A 58 6.50 6.86 -5.33
N TRP A 59 7.77 6.75 -5.74
CA TRP A 59 8.55 5.51 -5.53
C TRP A 59 8.86 5.25 -4.05
N TYR A 60 9.04 6.30 -3.26
CA TYR A 60 9.18 6.18 -1.81
C TYR A 60 7.87 5.70 -1.18
N VAL A 61 6.75 6.31 -1.56
CA VAL A 61 5.41 5.92 -1.07
C VAL A 61 5.10 4.48 -1.45
N PHE A 62 5.34 4.11 -2.71
CA PHE A 62 5.15 2.75 -3.22
C PHE A 62 6.03 1.73 -2.49
N GLY A 63 7.30 2.04 -2.25
CA GLY A 63 8.21 1.17 -1.52
C GLY A 63 7.72 0.86 -0.10
N PHE A 64 7.37 1.90 0.66
CA PHE A 64 6.99 1.75 2.07
C PHE A 64 5.55 1.28 2.29
N CYS A 65 4.60 1.72 1.47
CA CYS A 65 3.17 1.50 1.70
C CYS A 65 2.54 0.42 0.83
N ALA A 66 3.23 -0.08 -0.20
CA ALA A 66 2.70 -1.12 -1.09
C ALA A 66 3.66 -2.30 -1.25
N PHE A 67 4.95 -2.06 -1.52
CA PHE A 67 5.91 -3.14 -1.75
C PHE A 67 6.34 -3.85 -0.47
N LEU A 68 6.69 -3.10 0.59
CA LEU A 68 7.09 -3.71 1.86
C LEU A 68 5.98 -4.56 2.50
N PRO A 69 4.74 -4.07 2.63
CA PRO A 69 3.63 -4.89 3.12
C PRO A 69 3.49 -6.17 2.29
N PHE A 70 3.40 -6.03 0.96
CA PHE A 70 3.20 -7.14 0.03
C PHE A 70 4.30 -8.21 0.06
N MET A 71 5.52 -7.87 0.50
CA MET A 71 6.61 -8.85 0.68
C MET A 71 6.58 -9.55 2.04
N THR A 72 5.94 -8.93 3.03
CA THR A 72 5.92 -9.42 4.41
C THR A 72 4.66 -10.20 4.75
N GLU A 73 3.52 -9.92 4.10
CA GLU A 73 2.25 -10.66 4.20
C GLU A 73 2.15 -11.87 3.26
#